data_AF-A0A7M3X593-F1
#
_entry.id   AF-A0A7M3X593-F1
#
_cell.length_a   1.000
_cell.length_b   1.000
_cell.length_c   1.000
_cell.angle_alpha   90.00
_cell.angle_beta   90.00
_cell.angle_gamma   90.00
#
_symmetry.space_group_name_H-M   'P 1'
#
loop_
_entity.id
_entity.type
_entity.pdbx_description
1 polymer ?
#
loop_
_entity_poly.entity_id
_entity_poly.type
_entity_poly.pdbx_seq_one_letter_code
_entity_poly.pdbx_strand_id
1 'polypeptide(L)' 'MSARGPKDEDEHFKALLAILNGRGRSIAEVIEELTGETPSEETVEAVKNRLQMAQESGEDVDIVAVVRSLNDLAEQWA' A
#
# COMPACT_ATOMS: atom_id res chain seq x y z
N MET A 1 3.56 -7.87 -4.02
CA MET A 1 3.87 -6.72 -4.91
C MET A 1 4.56 -5.70 -4.03
N SER A 2 5.73 -5.18 -4.41
CA SER A 2 6.43 -4.18 -3.61
C SER A 2 6.06 -2.75 -4.03
N ALA A 3 5.81 -1.90 -3.04
CA ALA A 3 5.67 -0.46 -3.19
C ALA A 3 6.94 0.22 -2.67
N ARG A 4 7.40 1.23 -3.41
CA ARG A 4 8.57 2.05 -3.08
C ARG A 4 8.30 3.52 -3.37
N GLY A 5 9.10 4.39 -2.77
CA GLY A 5 9.12 5.81 -3.14
C GLY A 5 9.66 6.03 -4.57
N PRO A 6 9.41 7.21 -5.17
CA PRO A 6 10.07 7.64 -6.39
C PRO A 6 11.59 7.72 -6.19
N LYS A 7 12.38 7.30 -7.19
CA LYS A 7 13.85 7.31 -7.14
C LYS A 7 14.47 8.68 -7.43
N ASP A 8 13.72 9.52 -8.14
CA ASP A 8 14.12 10.86 -8.59
C ASP A 8 12.89 11.77 -8.76
N GLU A 9 13.16 13.06 -8.97
CA GLU A 9 12.14 14.09 -9.15
C GLU A 9 11.28 13.85 -10.41
N ASP A 10 11.89 13.35 -11.48
CA ASP A 10 11.19 13.01 -12.72
C ASP A 10 10.14 11.91 -12.50
N GLU A 11 10.47 10.85 -11.75
CA GLU A 11 9.54 9.78 -11.39
C GLU A 11 8.44 10.30 -10.47
N HIS A 12 8.76 11.20 -9.53
CA HIS A 12 7.78 11.82 -8.65
C HIS A 12 6.73 12.62 -9.46
N PHE A 13 7.17 13.47 -10.38
CA PHE A 13 6.25 14.23 -11.24
C PHE A 13 5.40 13.34 -12.13
N LYS A 14 5.96 12.26 -12.69
CA LYS A 14 5.19 11.28 -13.49
C LYS A 14 4.11 10.60 -12.66
N ALA A 15 4.41 10.23 -11.41
CA ALA A 15 3.43 9.66 -10.49
C ALA A 15 2.30 10.65 -10.19
N LEU A 16 2.61 11.92 -9.90
CA LEU A 16 1.61 12.96 -9.69
C LEU A 16 0.74 13.20 -10.93
N LEU A 17 1.34 13.24 -12.13
CA LEU A 17 0.59 13.37 -13.38
C LEU A 17 -0.34 12.17 -13.61
N ALA A 18 0.09 10.94 -13.27
CA ALA A 18 -0.77 9.77 -13.37
C ALA A 18 -1.99 9.91 -12.44
N ILE A 19 -1.80 10.36 -11.20
CA ILE A 19 -2.88 10.62 -10.24
C ILE A 19 -3.83 11.69 -10.78
N LEU A 20 -3.30 12.83 -11.24
CA LEU A 20 -4.09 13.94 -11.78
C LEU A 20 -4.95 13.52 -12.98
N ASN A 21 -4.43 12.62 -13.82
CA ASN A 21 -5.14 12.09 -14.99
C ASN A 21 -6.06 10.90 -14.67
N GLY A 22 -6.34 10.64 -13.39
CA GLY A 22 -7.24 9.54 -12.97
C GLY A 22 -6.69 8.15 -13.23
N ARG A 23 -5.37 8.01 -13.42
CA ARG A 23 -4.68 6.71 -13.58
C ARG A 23 -4.18 6.15 -12.25
N GLY A 24 -4.42 6.85 -11.15
CA GLY A 24 -4.19 6.32 -9.80
C GLY A 24 -5.19 5.23 -9.45
N ARG A 25 -4.79 4.34 -8.55
CA ARG A 25 -5.68 3.34 -7.93
C ARG A 25 -5.71 3.58 -6.43
N SER A 26 -6.85 3.30 -5.81
CA SER A 26 -6.96 3.35 -4.35
C SER A 26 -6.18 2.19 -3.70
N ILE A 27 -5.76 2.39 -2.45
CA ILE A 27 -5.09 1.33 -1.67
C ILE A 27 -6.02 0.11 -1.53
N ALA A 28 -7.33 0.33 -1.36
CA ALA A 28 -8.31 -0.75 -1.26
C ALA A 28 -8.37 -1.60 -2.53
N GLU A 29 -8.46 -0.98 -3.71
CA GLU A 29 -8.46 -1.70 -5.01
C GLU A 29 -7.16 -2.46 -5.26
N VAL A 30 -6.04 -1.95 -4.77
CA VAL A 30 -4.74 -2.63 -4.90
C VAL A 30 -4.68 -3.84 -3.96
N ILE A 31 -5.15 -3.70 -2.72
CA ILE A 31 -5.20 -4.82 -1.77
C ILE A 31 -6.13 -5.91 -2.32
N GLU A 32 -7.34 -5.55 -2.74
CA GLU A 32 -8.33 -6.51 -3.25
C GLU A 32 -7.84 -7.26 -4.50
N GLU A 33 -7.16 -6.59 -5.43
CA GLU A 33 -6.54 -7.28 -6.58
C GLU A 33 -5.45 -8.27 -6.14
N LEU A 34 -4.65 -7.89 -5.14
CA LEU A 34 -3.50 -8.68 -4.70
C LEU A 34 -3.87 -9.87 -3.81
N THR A 35 -4.93 -9.74 -3.00
CA THR A 35 -5.37 -10.76 -2.05
C THR A 35 -6.59 -11.54 -2.54
N GLY A 36 -7.37 -10.97 -3.46
CA GLY A 36 -8.68 -11.51 -3.87
C GLY A 36 -9.80 -11.23 -2.85
N GLU A 37 -9.54 -10.44 -1.82
CA GLU A 37 -10.47 -10.17 -0.72
C GLU A 37 -10.69 -8.67 -0.55
N THR A 38 -11.94 -8.25 -0.38
CA THR A 38 -12.26 -6.85 -0.06
C THR A 38 -11.70 -6.50 1.32
N PRO A 39 -10.74 -5.56 1.43
CA PRO A 39 -10.12 -5.22 2.71
C PRO A 39 -11.07 -4.44 3.62
N SER A 40 -10.93 -4.63 4.94
CA SER A 40 -11.56 -3.75 5.92
C SER A 40 -10.94 -2.34 5.92
N GLU A 41 -11.69 -1.35 6.40
CA GLU A 41 -11.16 0.02 6.56
C GLU A 41 -9.89 0.05 7.44
N GLU A 42 -9.86 -0.78 8.50
CA GLU A 42 -8.72 -0.92 9.40
C GLU A 42 -7.48 -1.45 8.67
N THR A 43 -7.67 -2.43 7.77
CA THR A 43 -6.59 -2.99 6.95
C THR A 43 -6.04 -1.94 5.99
N VAL A 44 -6.93 -1.17 5.36
CA VAL A 44 -6.53 -0.07 4.45
C VAL A 44 -5.70 0.97 5.20
N GLU A 45 -6.15 1.40 6.38
CA GLU A 45 -5.43 2.42 7.16
C GLU A 45 -4.09 1.89 7.69
N ALA A 46 -4.02 0.62 8.11
CA ALA A 46 -2.78 0.00 8.54
C ALA A 46 -1.74 -0.09 7.40
N VAL A 47 -2.17 -0.48 6.20
CA VAL A 47 -1.29 -0.50 5.01
C VAL A 47 -0.83 0.91 4.66
N LYS A 48 -1.73 1.90 4.67
CA LYS A 48 -1.39 3.32 4.43
C LYS A 48 -0.35 3.83 5.41
N ASN A 49 -0.52 3.56 6.71
CA ASN A 49 0.45 3.94 7.74
C ASN A 49 1.82 3.29 7.48
N ARG A 50 1.84 1.99 7.13
CA ARG A 50 3.10 1.30 6.81
C ARG A 50 3.79 1.88 5.57
N LEU A 51 3.05 2.24 4.53
CA LEU A 51 3.58 2.90 3.34
C LEU A 51 4.20 4.27 3.68
N GLN A 52 3.54 5.05 4.55
CA GLN A 52 4.06 6.34 4.99
C GLN A 52 5.37 6.19 5.78
N MET A 53 5.44 5.23 6.72
CA MET A 53 6.67 4.93 7.47
C MET A 53 7.81 4.47 6.55
N ALA A 54 7.49 3.69 5.53
CA ALA A 54 8.46 3.20 4.57
C ALA A 54 9.03 4.33 3.69
N GLN A 55 8.20 5.32 3.35
CA GLN A 55 8.64 6.52 2.65
C GLN A 55 9.65 7.35 3.47
N GLU A 56 9.46 7.42 4.79
CA GLU A 56 10.38 8.13 5.70
C GLU A 56 11.72 7.39 5.90
N SER A 57 11.67 6.06 5.90
CA SER A 57 12.84 5.19 6.13
C SER A 57 13.57 4.77 4.85
N GLY A 58 12.96 4.97 3.68
CA GLY A 58 13.46 4.49 2.38
C GLY A 58 13.31 2.97 2.19
N GLU A 59 12.46 2.31 2.97
CA GLU A 59 12.19 0.88 2.86
C GLU A 59 11.20 0.57 1.74
N ASP A 60 11.37 -0.60 1.13
CA ASP A 60 10.35 -1.19 0.25
C ASP A 60 9.28 -1.90 1.10
N VAL A 61 8.03 -1.81 0.68
CA VAL A 61 6.89 -2.46 1.35
C VAL A 61 6.31 -3.55 0.47
N ASP A 62 6.34 -4.79 0.95
CA ASP A 62 5.50 -5.84 0.36
C ASP A 62 4.08 -5.77 0.96
N ILE A 63 3.16 -5.20 0.18
CA ILE A 63 1.77 -4.98 0.62
C ILE A 63 1.10 -6.31 1.03
N VAL A 64 1.39 -7.40 0.31
CA VAL A 64 0.79 -8.71 0.59
C VAL A 64 1.28 -9.25 1.93
N ALA A 65 2.55 -9.07 2.24
CA ALA A 65 3.12 -9.49 3.52
C ALA A 65 2.52 -8.69 4.69
N VAL A 66 2.32 -7.39 4.50
CA VAL A 66 1.66 -6.53 5.51
C VAL A 66 0.24 -7.00 5.79
N VAL A 67 -0.58 -7.20 4.74
CA VAL A 67 -1.97 -7.64 4.90
C VAL A 67 -2.04 -9.02 5.58
N ARG A 68 -1.20 -9.97 5.17
CA ARG A 68 -1.12 -11.29 5.82
C ARG A 68 -0.76 -11.18 7.30
N SER A 69 0.25 -10.38 7.63
CA SER A 69 0.65 -10.16 9.02
C SER A 69 -0.48 -9.56 9.87
N LEU A 70 -1.33 -8.71 9.28
CA LEU A 70 -2.49 -8.13 9.97
C LEU A 70 -3.57 -9.19 10.21
N ASN A 71 -3.86 -10.01 9.21
CA ASN A 71 -4.83 -11.10 9.32
C ASN A 71 -4.39 -12.14 10.36
N ASP A 72 -3.12 -12.56 10.33
CA ASP A 72 -2.55 -13.51 11.30
C ASP A 72 -2.65 -12.98 12.74
N LEU A 73 -2.42 -11.67 12.93
CA LEU A 73 -2.58 -11.02 14.23
C LEU A 73 -4.05 -10.93 14.64
N ALA A 74 -4.97 -10.65 13.71
CA ALA A 74 -6.40 -10.62 14.03
C ALA A 74 -6.90 -12.01 14.46
N GLU A 75 -6.47 -13.08 13.76
CA GLU A 75 -6.83 -14.46 14.09
C GLU A 75 -6.28 -14.93 15.44
N GLN A 76 -5.06 -14.52 15.81
CA GLN A 76 -4.44 -14.89 17.08
C GLN A 76 -5.13 -14.28 18.31
N TRP A 77 -5.91 -13.22 18.13
CA TRP A 77 -6.54 -12.46 19.21
C TRP A 77 -8.07 -12.42 19.11
N ALA A 78 -8.66 -13.28 18.25
CA ALA A 78 -10.10 -13.52 18.12
C ALA A 78 -10.62 -14.55 19.13
#